data_AF-A0A5C3N456-F1
#
_entry.id   AF-A0A5C3N456-F1
#
_cell.length_a   1.000
_cell.length_b   1.000
_cell.length_c   1.000
_cell.angle_alpha   90.00
_cell.angle_beta   90.00
_cell.angle_gamma   90.00
#
_symmetry.space_group_name_H-M   'P 1'
#
loop_
_entity.id
_entity.type
_entity.pdbx_description
1 polymer ?
#
loop_
_entity_poly.entity_id
_entity_poly.type
_entity_poly.pdbx_seq_one_letter_code
_entity_poly.pdbx_strand_id
1 'polypeptide(L)'
;MALILQPPPSPPQTPTALTSLPGLITQYLQPKCPRTPLPVPASPCLHCSSNNRNRRIDRKRLHAFDDVLLIVFFSHARYDVNLDYYRDVYGEWFPNILFIGPRSREDKGFKHSYDVLVDSYESDEDLSDPQNYKMAGRMAHHMLYTALTQHPCYKGYLWAPFDALLNVPRLTLFDQERFWYHSFAGEYTIPVTDGNYNESRHAAPVVIGPDPEVDWTAGWRGWGPDWCDPHVGLKVCYPAFLRAPAPMRSRMSALFTNGTTRLIGGSADTLYIPGRYREVFAETLGLFLETDCFLEIAVPTAVHLVTLKGKGIQFVDHWWIWYPPFNATFVRQKWAEGYEVDTMHTFHWGDADADGEWRGRPQHIYDLRMLMKESAERQGIAWP
;
A
#
# COMPACT_ATOMS: atom_id res chain seq x y z
N MET A 1 -24.37 -56.22 20.62
CA MET A 1 -23.89 -55.39 19.49
C MET A 1 -23.80 -53.95 19.99
N ALA A 2 -22.59 -53.53 20.34
CA ALA A 2 -22.31 -52.20 20.88
C ALA A 2 -22.02 -51.24 19.71
N LEU A 3 -22.73 -50.11 19.68
CA LEU A 3 -22.42 -48.98 18.81
C LEU A 3 -21.27 -48.19 19.44
N ILE A 4 -20.14 -48.14 18.73
CA ILE A 4 -18.96 -47.37 19.08
C ILE A 4 -19.22 -45.90 18.75
N LEU A 5 -19.35 -45.07 19.77
CA LEU A 5 -19.38 -43.62 19.65
C LEU A 5 -17.94 -43.12 19.51
N GLN A 6 -17.63 -42.43 18.41
CA GLN A 6 -16.35 -41.75 18.24
C GLN A 6 -16.28 -40.51 19.14
N PRO A 7 -15.12 -40.23 19.78
CA PRO A 7 -14.94 -39.03 20.56
C PRO A 7 -14.81 -37.79 19.65
N PRO A 8 -15.19 -36.59 20.15
CA PRO A 8 -15.10 -35.35 19.38
C PRO A 8 -13.64 -34.99 19.04
N PRO A 9 -13.41 -34.26 17.93
CA PRO A 9 -12.08 -33.83 17.52
C PRO A 9 -11.45 -32.91 18.57
N SER A 10 -10.15 -33.08 18.78
CA SER A 10 -9.36 -32.28 19.71
C SER A 10 -9.34 -30.80 19.28
N PRO A 11 -9.34 -29.85 20.23
CA PRO A 11 -9.20 -28.44 19.91
C PRO A 11 -7.85 -28.15 19.23
N PRO A 12 -7.79 -27.15 18.34
CA PRO A 12 -6.55 -26.79 17.65
C PRO A 12 -5.47 -26.40 18.65
N GLN A 13 -4.28 -26.96 18.46
CA GLN A 13 -3.12 -26.70 19.30
C GLN A 13 -2.74 -25.22 19.22
N THR A 14 -2.62 -24.60 20.39
CA THR A 14 -2.15 -23.24 20.58
C THR A 14 -0.74 -23.11 19.99
N PRO A 15 -0.42 -22.07 19.19
CA PRO A 15 0.93 -21.88 18.73
C PRO A 15 1.86 -21.66 19.92
N THR A 16 2.96 -22.40 19.90
CA THR A 16 3.98 -22.45 20.95
C THR A 16 4.56 -21.06 21.17
N ALA A 17 4.69 -20.67 22.43
CA ALA A 17 5.22 -19.38 22.85
C ALA A 17 6.59 -19.08 22.23
N LEU A 18 6.67 -18.01 21.43
CA LEU A 18 7.91 -17.33 21.04
C LEU A 18 8.59 -16.79 22.31
N THR A 19 9.47 -17.62 22.88
CA THR A 19 10.36 -17.23 23.96
C THR A 19 11.78 -17.16 23.42
N SER A 20 12.44 -16.04 23.76
CA SER A 20 13.84 -15.67 23.50
C SER A 20 14.15 -14.95 22.17
N LEU A 21 14.12 -13.61 22.23
CA LEU A 21 15.00 -12.76 21.43
C LEU A 21 16.04 -12.13 22.38
N PRO A 22 17.25 -12.70 22.52
CA PRO A 22 18.34 -12.03 23.19
C PRO A 22 19.16 -11.19 22.20
N GLY A 23 19.32 -9.91 22.51
CA GLY A 23 20.55 -9.15 22.22
C GLY A 23 20.66 -8.49 20.85
N LEU A 24 20.66 -7.15 20.87
CA LEU A 24 21.26 -6.21 19.91
C LEU A 24 21.23 -6.58 18.42
N ILE A 25 20.35 -5.84 17.73
CA ILE A 25 20.27 -5.60 16.28
C ILE A 25 21.68 -5.56 15.66
N THR A 26 22.10 -6.72 15.18
CA THR A 26 23.15 -6.84 14.19
C THR A 26 22.61 -6.17 12.93
N GLN A 27 23.43 -5.41 12.22
CA GLN A 27 23.05 -4.85 10.91
C GLN A 27 22.34 -5.93 10.11
N TYR A 28 21.07 -5.73 9.77
CA TYR A 28 20.28 -6.63 8.93
C TYR A 28 20.94 -6.66 7.55
N LEU A 29 22.02 -7.44 7.41
CA LEU A 29 22.55 -7.85 6.14
C LEU A 29 21.46 -8.67 5.50
N GLN A 30 20.84 -8.15 4.44
CA GLN A 30 19.87 -8.92 3.67
C GLN A 30 20.53 -10.25 3.30
N PRO A 31 19.97 -11.40 3.72
CA PRO A 31 20.50 -12.68 3.28
C PRO A 31 20.51 -12.71 1.75
N LYS A 32 21.55 -13.33 1.16
CA LYS A 32 21.60 -13.58 -0.29
C LYS A 32 20.44 -14.50 -0.64
N CYS A 33 19.31 -13.90 -0.97
CA CYS A 33 18.12 -14.65 -1.35
C CYS A 33 18.11 -14.86 -2.87
N PRO A 34 18.02 -16.10 -3.37
CA PRO A 34 17.74 -16.35 -4.77
C PRO A 34 16.33 -15.85 -5.08
N ARG A 35 16.21 -14.84 -5.95
CA ARG A 35 14.92 -14.34 -6.41
C ARG A 35 14.25 -15.41 -7.26
N THR A 36 13.04 -15.81 -6.90
CA THR A 36 12.12 -16.46 -7.84
C THR A 36 11.53 -15.34 -8.70
N PRO A 37 11.82 -15.28 -10.02
CA PRO A 37 11.16 -14.31 -10.88
C PRO A 37 9.65 -14.52 -10.79
N LEU A 38 8.88 -13.45 -10.60
CA LEU A 38 7.44 -13.56 -10.70
C LEU A 38 7.09 -14.04 -12.11
N PRO A 39 6.07 -14.91 -12.27
CA PRO A 39 5.58 -15.27 -13.59
C PRO A 39 5.25 -13.98 -14.33
N VAL A 40 5.85 -13.79 -15.50
CA VAL A 40 5.46 -12.73 -16.43
C VAL A 40 4.40 -13.36 -17.33
N PRO A 41 3.09 -13.08 -17.16
CA PRO A 41 2.11 -13.48 -18.14
C PRO A 41 2.46 -12.83 -19.47
N ALA A 42 2.19 -13.50 -20.59
CA ALA A 42 2.38 -12.91 -21.91
C ALA A 42 1.57 -11.61 -21.97
N SER A 43 2.27 -10.46 -22.00
CA SER A 43 1.61 -9.14 -22.07
C SER A 43 0.76 -9.11 -23.35
N PRO A 44 -0.55 -8.80 -23.25
CA PRO A 44 -1.40 -8.56 -24.40
C PRO A 44 -1.12 -7.15 -24.90
N CYS A 45 0.13 -6.85 -25.25
CA CYS A 45 0.47 -5.70 -26.06
C CYS A 45 -0.22 -5.88 -27.44
N LEU A 46 -1.50 -5.55 -27.57
CA LEU A 46 -2.21 -5.47 -28.85
C LEU A 46 -1.59 -4.42 -29.79
N HIS A 47 -0.71 -3.56 -29.27
CA HIS A 47 0.06 -2.57 -30.03
C HIS A 47 1.58 -2.73 -29.99
N CYS A 48 2.13 -3.77 -29.34
CA CYS A 48 3.52 -4.17 -29.58
C CYS A 48 3.55 -5.05 -30.83
N SER A 49 3.15 -4.45 -31.97
CA SER A 49 3.08 -5.13 -33.25
C SER A 49 4.47 -5.64 -33.63
N SER A 50 4.49 -6.93 -33.92
CA SER A 50 5.58 -7.69 -34.49
C SER A 50 6.16 -6.99 -35.72
N ASN A 51 7.35 -6.42 -35.59
CA ASN A 51 8.38 -6.37 -36.64
C ASN A 51 9.64 -5.67 -36.11
N ASN A 52 10.49 -6.41 -35.39
CA ASN A 52 11.95 -6.32 -35.50
C ASN A 52 12.62 -7.30 -34.52
N ARG A 53 12.72 -8.55 -34.94
CA ARG A 53 13.81 -9.42 -34.47
C ARG A 53 15.10 -8.78 -35.02
N ASN A 54 16.04 -8.42 -34.15
CA ASN A 54 17.35 -7.79 -34.43
C ASN A 54 17.44 -6.26 -34.49
N ARG A 55 16.94 -5.57 -33.46
CA ARG A 55 17.57 -4.30 -33.03
C ARG A 55 17.74 -4.27 -31.51
N ARG A 56 18.99 -4.44 -31.07
CA ARG A 56 19.55 -3.89 -29.83
C ARG A 56 19.31 -2.38 -29.82
N ILE A 57 18.09 -1.98 -29.50
CA ILE A 57 17.86 -0.70 -28.83
C ILE A 57 17.66 -1.17 -27.41
N ASP A 58 18.72 -1.12 -26.61
CA ASP A 58 18.55 -0.72 -25.21
C ASP A 58 17.75 0.58 -25.29
N ARG A 59 16.41 0.47 -25.33
CA ARG A 59 15.55 1.62 -25.13
C ARG A 59 16.00 2.10 -23.78
N LYS A 60 16.50 3.35 -23.71
CA LYS A 60 16.75 4.04 -22.44
C LYS A 60 15.53 3.69 -21.61
N ARG A 61 15.67 2.86 -20.60
CA ARG A 61 14.57 2.45 -19.73
C ARG A 61 14.96 2.98 -18.38
N LEU A 62 14.00 3.53 -17.66
CA LEU A 62 14.24 3.92 -16.29
C LEU A 62 14.40 2.64 -15.46
N HIS A 63 15.59 2.45 -14.90
CA HIS A 63 15.95 1.26 -14.11
C HIS A 63 15.80 1.47 -12.60
N ALA A 64 15.21 2.59 -12.19
CA ALA A 64 15.12 3.00 -10.79
C ALA A 64 14.37 1.99 -9.91
N PHE A 65 13.49 1.17 -10.47
CA PHE A 65 12.65 0.24 -9.71
C PHE A 65 12.85 -1.24 -10.11
N ASP A 66 13.95 -1.58 -10.79
CA ASP A 66 14.22 -2.94 -11.26
C ASP A 66 14.32 -3.98 -10.12
N ASP A 67 14.74 -3.53 -8.94
CA ASP A 67 14.90 -4.35 -7.74
C ASP A 67 13.79 -4.14 -6.70
N VAL A 68 12.74 -3.39 -7.05
CA VAL A 68 11.59 -3.09 -6.20
C VAL A 68 10.42 -3.99 -6.59
N LEU A 69 9.68 -4.48 -5.59
CA LEU A 69 8.39 -5.13 -5.79
C LEU A 69 7.28 -4.09 -5.64
N LEU A 70 6.55 -3.82 -6.73
CA LEU A 70 5.30 -3.07 -6.67
C LEU A 70 4.17 -4.02 -6.27
N ILE A 71 3.65 -3.85 -5.07
CA ILE A 71 2.52 -4.60 -4.52
C ILE A 71 1.26 -3.76 -4.76
N VAL A 72 0.38 -4.25 -5.63
CA VAL A 72 -0.87 -3.61 -6.00
C VAL A 72 -2.01 -4.40 -5.37
N PHE A 73 -2.66 -3.82 -4.36
CA PHE A 73 -3.79 -4.47 -3.70
C PHE A 73 -5.13 -4.07 -4.30
N PHE A 74 -6.09 -4.99 -4.27
CA PHE A 74 -7.47 -4.71 -4.68
C PHE A 74 -8.47 -5.41 -3.74
N SER A 75 -9.55 -4.70 -3.39
CA SER A 75 -10.55 -5.17 -2.44
C SER A 75 -11.89 -5.57 -3.07
N HIS A 76 -12.14 -5.18 -4.33
CA HIS A 76 -13.41 -5.43 -5.01
C HIS A 76 -13.20 -5.95 -6.43
N ALA A 77 -14.04 -6.90 -6.85
CA ALA A 77 -14.03 -7.49 -8.20
C ALA A 77 -14.45 -6.51 -9.32
N ARG A 78 -14.86 -5.28 -8.98
CA ARG A 78 -15.42 -4.24 -9.88
C ARG A 78 -14.48 -3.78 -11.01
N TYR A 79 -13.27 -4.31 -11.14
CA TYR A 79 -12.17 -3.63 -11.84
C TYR A 79 -11.25 -4.54 -12.67
N ASP A 80 -11.76 -5.64 -13.23
CA ASP A 80 -10.98 -6.60 -14.04
C ASP A 80 -10.17 -5.91 -15.16
N VAL A 81 -10.74 -4.89 -15.82
CA VAL A 81 -10.08 -4.13 -16.89
C VAL A 81 -8.99 -3.16 -16.38
N ASN A 82 -9.05 -2.75 -15.12
CA ASN A 82 -8.08 -1.80 -14.56
C ASN A 82 -6.73 -2.48 -14.29
N LEU A 83 -6.71 -3.76 -13.91
CA LEU A 83 -5.46 -4.46 -13.56
C LEU A 83 -4.53 -4.62 -14.77
N ASP A 84 -5.08 -4.99 -15.93
CA ASP A 84 -4.32 -5.08 -17.18
C ASP A 84 -3.76 -3.73 -17.59
N TYR A 85 -4.54 -2.65 -17.47
CA TYR A 85 -4.10 -1.30 -17.84
C TYR A 85 -3.07 -0.74 -16.86
N TYR A 86 -3.24 -1.05 -15.56
CA TYR A 86 -2.26 -0.75 -14.53
C TYR A 86 -0.91 -1.39 -14.88
N ARG A 87 -0.95 -2.67 -15.29
CA ARG A 87 0.25 -3.39 -15.74
C ARG A 87 0.83 -2.81 -17.02
N ASP A 88 0.00 -2.46 -18.00
CA ASP A 88 0.46 -1.89 -19.27
C ASP A 88 1.11 -0.52 -19.09
N VAL A 89 0.65 0.29 -18.14
CA VAL A 89 1.28 1.58 -17.80
C VAL A 89 2.51 1.36 -16.95
N TYR A 90 2.39 0.72 -15.78
CA TYR A 90 3.49 0.69 -14.81
C TYR A 90 4.54 -0.39 -15.05
N GLY A 91 4.21 -1.44 -15.81
CA GLY A 91 5.14 -2.53 -16.15
C GLY A 91 6.37 -2.05 -16.93
N GLU A 92 6.29 -0.87 -17.56
CA GLU A 92 7.43 -0.20 -18.19
C GLU A 92 8.50 0.20 -17.17
N TRP A 93 8.11 0.59 -15.94
CA TRP A 93 9.05 1.08 -14.91
C TRP A 93 9.24 0.09 -13.75
N PHE A 94 8.23 -0.74 -13.49
CA PHE A 94 8.26 -1.77 -12.45
C PHE A 94 8.22 -3.15 -13.12
N PRO A 95 9.36 -3.82 -13.34
CA PRO A 95 9.36 -5.16 -13.91
C PRO A 95 8.79 -6.22 -12.96
N ASN A 96 8.74 -5.94 -11.65
CA ASN A 96 8.19 -6.83 -10.64
C ASN A 96 6.91 -6.21 -10.06
N ILE A 97 5.76 -6.69 -10.52
CA ILE A 97 4.45 -6.27 -10.02
C ILE A 97 3.74 -7.51 -9.46
N LEU A 98 3.34 -7.42 -8.20
CA LEU A 98 2.47 -8.38 -7.52
C LEU A 98 1.08 -7.76 -7.38
N PHE A 99 0.10 -8.35 -8.04
CA PHE A 99 -1.30 -8.08 -7.74
C PHE A 99 -1.75 -9.01 -6.62
N ILE A 100 -2.38 -8.47 -5.57
CA ILE A 100 -2.85 -9.22 -4.41
C ILE A 100 -4.30 -8.83 -4.06
N GLY A 101 -5.15 -9.83 -3.84
CA GLY A 101 -6.58 -9.64 -3.65
C GLY A 101 -7.31 -10.93 -3.26
N PRO A 102 -8.65 -10.90 -3.11
CA PRO A 102 -9.45 -12.05 -2.74
C PRO A 102 -9.37 -13.24 -3.72
N ARG A 103 -9.62 -14.45 -3.19
CA ARG A 103 -9.52 -15.73 -3.90
C ARG A 103 -10.46 -15.94 -5.08
N SER A 104 -11.71 -15.48 -4.98
CA SER A 104 -12.72 -15.70 -6.02
C SER A 104 -13.24 -14.37 -6.56
N ARG A 105 -13.54 -14.36 -7.86
CA ARG A 105 -14.11 -13.23 -8.60
C ARG A 105 -15.63 -13.35 -8.77
N GLU A 106 -16.25 -14.39 -8.22
CA GLU A 106 -17.64 -14.75 -8.47
C GLU A 106 -18.60 -13.96 -7.57
N ASP A 107 -18.63 -12.64 -7.76
CA ASP A 107 -19.89 -11.91 -7.68
C ASP A 107 -20.51 -11.89 -9.08
N LYS A 108 -21.84 -12.01 -9.18
CA LYS A 108 -22.57 -12.12 -10.47
C LYS A 108 -22.14 -11.02 -11.46
N GLY A 109 -21.30 -11.35 -12.44
CA GLY A 109 -20.96 -10.43 -13.52
C GLY A 109 -19.72 -10.68 -14.38
N PHE A 110 -18.73 -11.48 -13.96
CA PHE A 110 -17.42 -11.42 -14.64
C PHE A 110 -16.79 -12.78 -14.96
N LYS A 111 -16.32 -12.94 -16.19
CA LYS A 111 -15.54 -14.09 -16.70
C LYS A 111 -14.12 -13.60 -16.98
N HIS A 112 -13.12 -14.19 -16.32
CA HIS A 112 -11.70 -14.41 -16.67
C HIS A 112 -10.84 -14.47 -15.38
N SER A 113 -9.72 -15.21 -15.40
CA SER A 113 -8.82 -15.44 -14.26
C SER A 113 -7.44 -14.83 -14.50
N TYR A 114 -6.81 -14.25 -13.47
CA TYR A 114 -5.37 -13.95 -13.48
C TYR A 114 -4.66 -14.85 -12.45
N ASP A 115 -3.38 -15.14 -12.73
CA ASP A 115 -2.42 -15.65 -11.75
C ASP A 115 -2.07 -14.52 -10.76
N VAL A 116 -2.97 -14.30 -9.81
CA VAL A 116 -2.84 -13.41 -8.65
C VAL A 116 -2.25 -14.25 -7.52
N LEU A 117 -1.46 -13.65 -6.62
CA LEU A 117 -1.34 -14.28 -5.31
C LEU A 117 -2.71 -14.23 -4.65
N VAL A 118 -3.39 -15.36 -4.75
CA VAL A 118 -4.67 -15.60 -4.12
C VAL A 118 -4.39 -15.75 -2.63
N ASP A 119 -4.69 -14.70 -1.88
CA ASP A 119 -4.81 -14.85 -0.44
C ASP A 119 -6.10 -15.63 -0.16
N SER A 120 -5.96 -16.79 0.48
CA SER A 120 -7.09 -17.65 0.85
C SER A 120 -7.81 -17.14 2.10
N TYR A 121 -7.66 -15.86 2.45
CA TYR A 121 -8.56 -15.21 3.39
C TYR A 121 -9.96 -15.19 2.76
N GLU A 122 -10.67 -16.30 2.94
CA GLU A 122 -12.12 -16.34 2.87
C GLU A 122 -12.58 -15.47 4.03
N SER A 123 -12.94 -14.23 3.71
CA SER A 123 -13.76 -13.42 4.59
C SER A 123 -14.97 -14.28 4.97
N ASP A 124 -15.08 -14.65 6.24
CA ASP A 124 -16.26 -15.27 6.83
C ASP A 124 -17.43 -14.27 6.95
N GLU A 125 -17.23 -13.05 6.45
CA GLU A 125 -18.12 -11.91 6.61
C GLU A 125 -18.90 -11.59 5.32
N ASP A 126 -20.15 -11.16 5.51
CA ASP A 126 -21.12 -10.89 4.46
C ASP A 126 -20.83 -9.56 3.74
N LEU A 127 -20.17 -9.65 2.57
CA LEU A 127 -19.87 -8.51 1.69
C LEU A 127 -21.11 -7.89 1.03
N SER A 128 -22.31 -8.45 1.22
CA SER A 128 -23.56 -7.87 0.73
C SER A 128 -24.09 -6.73 1.61
N ASP A 129 -23.54 -6.53 2.81
CA ASP A 129 -23.91 -5.42 3.70
C ASP A 129 -23.11 -4.14 3.38
N PRO A 130 -23.74 -3.08 2.85
CA PRO A 130 -23.07 -1.81 2.58
C PRO A 130 -22.57 -1.09 3.85
N GLN A 131 -22.95 -1.51 5.06
CA GLN A 131 -22.43 -1.01 6.33
C GLN A 131 -21.09 -1.67 6.73
N ASN A 132 -20.68 -2.75 6.05
CA ASN A 132 -19.44 -3.50 6.33
C ASN A 132 -18.19 -2.97 5.58
N TYR A 133 -18.19 -1.72 5.11
CA TYR A 133 -17.03 -1.08 4.45
C TYR A 133 -15.74 -1.08 5.30
N LYS A 134 -15.89 -1.33 6.62
CA LYS A 134 -14.86 -1.50 7.65
C LYS A 134 -13.76 -2.52 7.31
N MET A 135 -14.05 -3.44 6.39
CA MET A 135 -13.22 -4.62 6.10
C MET A 135 -12.07 -4.38 5.12
N ALA A 136 -12.19 -3.39 4.22
CA ALA A 136 -11.20 -3.18 3.17
C ALA A 136 -9.79 -2.91 3.75
N GLY A 137 -9.71 -2.17 4.85
CA GLY A 137 -8.43 -1.91 5.52
C GLY A 137 -7.85 -3.13 6.25
N ARG A 138 -8.66 -3.97 6.91
CA ARG A 138 -8.15 -5.21 7.54
C ARG A 138 -7.64 -6.20 6.51
N MET A 139 -8.38 -6.34 5.42
CA MET A 139 -7.98 -7.17 4.30
C MET A 139 -6.70 -6.64 3.65
N ALA A 140 -6.61 -5.33 3.41
CA ALA A 140 -5.40 -4.67 2.90
C ALA A 140 -4.19 -4.88 3.85
N HIS A 141 -4.41 -4.84 5.17
CA HIS A 141 -3.38 -5.13 6.18
C HIS A 141 -2.89 -6.57 6.09
N HIS A 142 -3.81 -7.54 6.02
CA HIS A 142 -3.47 -8.94 5.80
C HIS A 142 -2.68 -9.14 4.51
N MET A 143 -3.14 -8.55 3.39
CA MET A 143 -2.48 -8.64 2.09
C MET A 143 -1.06 -8.06 2.11
N LEU A 144 -0.86 -6.90 2.74
CA LEU A 144 0.48 -6.33 2.89
C LEU A 144 1.39 -7.28 3.67
N TYR A 145 0.91 -7.84 4.78
CA TYR A 145 1.66 -8.84 5.55
C TYR A 145 2.00 -10.09 4.73
N THR A 146 1.03 -10.65 4.02
CA THR A 146 1.20 -11.81 3.13
C THR A 146 2.23 -11.52 2.03
N ALA A 147 2.13 -10.39 1.35
CA ALA A 147 3.07 -10.01 0.28
C ALA A 147 4.51 -9.90 0.80
N LEU A 148 4.72 -9.24 1.95
CA LEU A 148 6.04 -9.07 2.55
C LEU A 148 6.63 -10.38 3.09
N THR A 149 5.80 -11.33 3.51
CA THR A 149 6.26 -12.62 4.05
C THR A 149 6.58 -13.61 2.93
N GLN A 150 5.76 -13.67 1.88
CA GLN A 150 5.92 -14.63 0.78
C GLN A 150 6.95 -14.19 -0.28
N HIS A 151 7.27 -12.89 -0.34
CA HIS A 151 8.23 -12.36 -1.32
C HIS A 151 9.41 -11.62 -0.67
N PRO A 152 10.27 -12.28 0.12
CA PRO A 152 11.25 -11.58 0.96
C PRO A 152 12.48 -10.97 0.24
N CYS A 153 12.57 -11.07 -1.09
CA CYS A 153 13.84 -10.99 -1.82
C CYS A 153 13.99 -9.76 -2.73
N TYR A 154 13.37 -8.64 -2.35
CA TYR A 154 13.46 -7.35 -3.05
C TYR A 154 14.27 -6.32 -2.25
N LYS A 155 14.88 -5.36 -2.96
CA LYS A 155 15.60 -4.23 -2.32
C LYS A 155 14.64 -3.22 -1.71
N GLY A 156 13.39 -3.19 -2.17
CA GLY A 156 12.30 -2.44 -1.58
C GLY A 156 10.95 -2.92 -2.03
N TYR A 157 9.92 -2.45 -1.34
CA TYR A 157 8.53 -2.81 -1.56
C TYR A 157 7.72 -1.53 -1.66
N LEU A 158 7.08 -1.29 -2.80
CA LEU A 158 6.15 -0.19 -2.97
C LEU A 158 4.73 -0.74 -2.91
N TRP A 159 3.98 -0.34 -1.89
CA TRP A 159 2.59 -0.70 -1.68
C TRP A 159 1.68 0.41 -2.21
N ALA A 160 0.69 0.03 -3.02
CA ALA A 160 -0.32 0.95 -3.55
C ALA A 160 -1.64 0.21 -3.84
N PRO A 161 -2.80 0.87 -3.72
CA PRO A 161 -4.04 0.31 -4.22
C PRO A 161 -4.08 0.37 -5.75
N PHE A 162 -4.90 -0.50 -6.35
CA PHE A 162 -5.09 -0.59 -7.80
C PHE A 162 -5.65 0.70 -8.44
N ASP A 163 -6.33 1.55 -7.67
CA ASP A 163 -6.86 2.85 -8.07
C ASP A 163 -5.96 4.00 -7.61
N ALA A 164 -4.70 3.74 -7.23
CA ALA A 164 -3.71 4.79 -7.09
C ALA A 164 -3.01 5.07 -8.43
N LEU A 165 -3.00 6.35 -8.81
CA LEU A 165 -2.01 6.88 -9.74
C LEU A 165 -0.67 7.06 -9.01
N LEU A 166 0.37 6.44 -9.55
CA LEU A 166 1.77 6.62 -9.15
C LEU A 166 2.47 7.60 -10.09
N ASN A 167 2.91 8.76 -9.59
CA ASN A 167 3.75 9.68 -10.37
C ASN A 167 5.20 9.18 -10.40
N VAL A 168 5.48 8.22 -11.29
CA VAL A 168 6.77 7.52 -11.37
C VAL A 168 7.98 8.44 -11.46
N PRO A 169 7.99 9.52 -12.29
CA PRO A 169 9.09 10.47 -12.29
C PRO A 169 9.39 11.03 -10.90
N ARG A 170 8.38 11.52 -10.17
CA ARG A 170 8.58 12.05 -8.81
C ARG A 170 9.07 11.00 -7.83
N LEU A 171 8.51 9.80 -7.90
CA LEU A 171 8.95 8.69 -7.04
C LEU A 171 10.43 8.33 -7.22
N THR A 172 11.05 8.66 -8.36
CA THR A 172 12.50 8.43 -8.57
C THR A 172 13.39 9.37 -7.76
N LEU A 173 12.84 10.46 -7.23
CA LEU A 173 13.57 11.44 -6.43
C LEU A 173 13.70 11.00 -4.96
N PHE A 174 12.96 9.97 -4.56
CA PHE A 174 12.98 9.45 -3.19
C PHE A 174 14.17 8.52 -2.97
N ASP A 175 14.73 8.56 -1.75
CA ASP A 175 15.82 7.71 -1.29
C ASP A 175 15.27 6.33 -0.91
N GLN A 176 15.52 5.34 -1.75
CA GLN A 176 15.09 3.94 -1.58
C GLN A 176 15.69 3.24 -0.36
N GLU A 177 16.60 3.88 0.37
CA GLU A 177 17.06 3.38 1.67
C GLU A 177 16.12 3.81 2.82
N ARG A 178 15.18 4.72 2.58
CA ARG A 178 14.28 5.29 3.60
C ARG A 178 12.83 4.84 3.40
N PHE A 179 12.06 4.84 4.48
CA PHE A 179 10.62 4.67 4.36
C PHE A 179 10.02 5.85 3.61
N TRP A 180 9.09 5.60 2.69
CA TRP A 180 8.29 6.65 2.06
C TRP A 180 6.85 6.49 2.52
N TYR A 181 6.32 7.51 3.18
CA TYR A 181 4.99 7.47 3.78
C TYR A 181 4.50 8.89 4.03
N HIS A 182 3.18 9.08 4.00
CA HIS A 182 2.55 10.33 4.35
C HIS A 182 2.61 10.57 5.88
N SER A 183 3.76 11.05 6.38
CA SER A 183 4.02 11.23 7.81
C SER A 183 4.19 12.68 8.24
N PHE A 184 3.71 13.03 9.44
CA PHE A 184 4.03 14.31 10.07
C PHE A 184 5.53 14.46 10.37
N ALA A 185 6.25 13.35 10.46
CA ALA A 185 7.69 13.29 10.67
C ALA A 185 8.49 13.08 9.37
N GLY A 186 7.83 13.21 8.21
CA GLY A 186 8.42 13.00 6.90
C GLY A 186 9.28 14.19 6.43
N GLU A 187 10.45 13.90 5.88
CA GLU A 187 11.27 14.85 5.13
C GLU A 187 10.81 14.89 3.67
N TYR A 188 10.53 16.08 3.15
CA TYR A 188 10.17 16.24 1.74
C TYR A 188 11.40 16.03 0.84
N THR A 189 11.18 15.42 -0.32
CA THR A 189 12.25 14.98 -1.23
C THR A 189 12.51 15.93 -2.40
N ILE A 190 11.50 16.70 -2.81
CA ILE A 190 11.54 17.50 -4.04
C ILE A 190 11.87 18.96 -3.69
N PRO A 191 12.92 19.56 -4.29
CA PRO A 191 13.28 20.95 -4.03
C PRO A 191 12.12 21.90 -4.34
N VAL A 192 11.87 22.79 -3.39
CA VAL A 192 10.76 23.72 -3.34
C VAL A 192 10.77 24.65 -4.56
N THR A 193 9.80 24.53 -5.45
CA THR A 193 9.34 25.68 -6.25
C THR A 193 8.15 26.31 -5.54
N ASP A 194 8.14 27.64 -5.43
CA ASP A 194 7.18 28.42 -4.64
C ASP A 194 5.72 27.94 -4.81
N GLY A 195 5.14 27.35 -3.76
CA GLY A 195 3.72 26.97 -3.69
C GLY A 195 3.42 25.54 -3.21
N ASN A 196 4.33 24.58 -3.43
CA ASN A 196 4.15 23.16 -3.06
C ASN A 196 4.28 22.85 -1.56
N TYR A 197 4.48 23.87 -0.71
CA TYR A 197 4.60 23.73 0.74
C TYR A 197 3.50 24.46 1.51
N ASN A 198 2.49 24.95 0.81
CA ASN A 198 1.35 25.48 1.53
C ASN A 198 0.67 24.30 2.23
N GLU A 199 0.93 24.13 3.53
CA GLU A 199 0.40 23.04 4.35
C GLU A 199 -1.13 22.93 4.23
N SER A 200 -1.83 24.04 3.93
CA SER A 200 -3.27 24.04 3.68
C SER A 200 -3.69 23.29 2.40
N ARG A 201 -2.75 22.96 1.53
CA ARG A 201 -2.95 22.19 0.32
C ARG A 201 -2.82 20.69 0.57
N HIS A 202 -2.11 20.25 1.60
CA HIS A 202 -1.85 18.82 1.82
C HIS A 202 -2.70 18.28 2.97
N ALA A 203 -3.05 16.99 2.91
CA ALA A 203 -3.70 16.34 4.03
C ALA A 203 -2.77 16.39 5.26
N ALA A 204 -3.33 16.65 6.44
CA ALA A 204 -2.54 16.68 7.66
C ALA A 204 -2.42 15.27 8.25
N PRO A 205 -1.19 14.72 8.41
CA PRO A 205 -0.97 13.50 9.18
C PRO A 205 -1.33 13.70 10.67
N VAL A 206 -1.69 12.62 11.37
CA VAL A 206 -2.23 12.70 12.74
C VAL A 206 -1.53 11.81 13.76
N VAL A 207 -1.30 12.35 14.96
CA VAL A 207 -0.89 11.59 16.15
C VAL A 207 -2.14 11.30 16.96
N ILE A 208 -2.37 10.02 17.27
CA ILE A 208 -3.60 9.58 17.92
C ILE A 208 -3.28 8.87 19.24
N GLY A 209 -3.83 9.39 20.33
CA GLY A 209 -3.56 8.86 21.66
C GLY A 209 -4.59 7.78 22.03
N PRO A 210 -4.19 6.62 22.59
CA PRO A 210 -5.11 5.67 23.20
C PRO A 210 -5.61 6.17 24.57
N ASP A 211 -5.63 7.50 24.78
CA ASP A 211 -5.88 8.15 26.07
C ASP A 211 -7.22 7.63 26.62
N PRO A 212 -7.23 6.87 27.73
CA PRO A 212 -8.43 6.19 28.22
C PRO A 212 -9.49 7.17 28.74
N GLU A 213 -9.10 8.42 28.97
CA GLU A 213 -10.00 9.50 29.38
C GLU A 213 -10.72 10.16 28.21
N VAL A 214 -10.26 9.94 26.97
CA VAL A 214 -10.92 10.45 25.77
C VAL A 214 -11.72 9.32 25.15
N ASP A 215 -13.03 9.37 25.34
CA ASP A 215 -13.94 8.50 24.60
C ASP A 215 -14.07 9.02 23.16
N TRP A 216 -13.15 8.57 22.31
CA TRP A 216 -13.16 8.85 20.86
C TRP A 216 -14.42 8.33 20.15
N THR A 217 -15.23 7.54 20.83
CA THR A 217 -16.45 6.90 20.30
C THR A 217 -17.71 7.68 20.69
N ALA A 218 -17.65 8.51 21.75
CA ALA A 218 -18.79 9.27 22.27
C ALA A 218 -19.45 10.20 21.24
N GLY A 219 -18.71 10.58 20.19
CA GLY A 219 -19.19 11.41 19.09
C GLY A 219 -18.99 10.80 17.71
N TRP A 220 -18.72 9.49 17.60
CA TRP A 220 -18.44 8.86 16.31
C TRP A 220 -19.69 8.83 15.42
N ARG A 221 -19.57 9.37 14.20
CA ARG A 221 -20.67 9.54 13.23
C ARG A 221 -20.57 8.61 12.02
N GLY A 222 -19.68 7.61 12.05
CA GLY A 222 -19.46 6.72 10.92
C GLY A 222 -18.18 7.03 10.14
N TRP A 223 -17.87 6.14 9.20
CA TRP A 223 -16.80 6.33 8.21
C TRP A 223 -17.04 7.59 7.37
N GLY A 224 -16.02 8.43 7.23
CA GLY A 224 -16.07 9.71 6.51
C GLY A 224 -15.91 10.91 7.45
N PRO A 225 -16.95 11.28 8.24
CA PRO A 225 -16.85 12.39 9.19
C PRO A 225 -15.84 12.13 10.31
N ASP A 226 -15.77 10.89 10.80
CA ASP A 226 -14.90 10.49 11.89
C ASP A 226 -14.13 9.23 11.45
N TRP A 227 -12.92 9.45 10.91
CA TRP A 227 -11.98 8.46 10.35
C TRP A 227 -11.53 7.37 11.37
N CYS A 228 -12.09 7.35 12.58
CA CYS A 228 -11.65 6.60 13.75
C CYS A 228 -12.77 5.69 14.30
N ASP A 229 -13.10 4.59 13.61
CA ASP A 229 -14.13 3.63 14.07
C ASP A 229 -13.72 2.93 15.39
N PRO A 230 -14.58 2.88 16.43
CA PRO A 230 -14.33 2.18 17.70
C PRO A 230 -13.85 0.72 17.58
N HIS A 231 -14.36 0.00 16.58
CA HIS A 231 -14.24 -1.45 16.47
C HIS A 231 -12.96 -1.89 15.78
N VAL A 232 -12.36 -0.98 15.01
CA VAL A 232 -11.09 -1.22 14.30
C VAL A 232 -10.02 -0.16 14.62
N GLY A 233 -10.38 0.81 15.47
CA GLY A 233 -9.56 1.95 15.83
C GLY A 233 -8.69 1.72 17.05
N LEU A 234 -8.45 2.80 17.80
CA LEU A 234 -7.46 2.88 18.88
C LEU A 234 -7.55 1.77 19.92
N LYS A 235 -8.78 1.46 20.38
CA LYS A 235 -9.03 0.48 21.44
C LYS A 235 -8.53 -0.92 21.04
N VAL A 236 -8.69 -1.30 19.79
CA VAL A 236 -8.33 -2.64 19.29
C VAL A 236 -6.87 -2.69 18.83
N CYS A 237 -6.31 -1.56 18.39
CA CYS A 237 -4.89 -1.44 18.06
C CYS A 237 -3.98 -1.43 19.29
N TYR A 238 -4.45 -0.92 20.43
CA TYR A 238 -3.58 -0.68 21.58
C TYR A 238 -2.99 -1.95 22.23
N PRO A 239 -3.73 -3.06 22.41
CA PRO A 239 -3.16 -4.32 22.89
C PRO A 239 -2.00 -4.83 22.01
N ALA A 240 -2.14 -4.75 20.69
CA ALA A 240 -1.08 -5.08 19.74
C ALA A 240 0.14 -4.18 19.92
N PHE A 241 -0.08 -2.87 20.05
CA PHE A 241 0.99 -1.93 20.32
C PHE A 241 1.74 -2.27 21.60
N LEU A 242 1.05 -2.59 22.71
CA LEU A 242 1.72 -2.94 23.99
C LEU A 242 2.61 -4.18 23.90
N ARG A 243 2.30 -5.11 22.98
CA ARG A 243 3.13 -6.29 22.69
C ARG A 243 4.39 -5.97 21.91
N ALA A 244 4.47 -4.81 21.24
CA ALA A 244 5.70 -4.39 20.58
C ALA A 244 6.83 -4.22 21.61
N PRO A 245 8.08 -4.59 21.28
CA PRO A 245 9.21 -4.53 22.21
C PRO A 245 9.35 -3.15 22.87
N ALA A 246 9.54 -3.13 24.19
CA ALA A 246 9.66 -1.88 24.95
C ALA A 246 10.70 -0.90 24.39
N PRO A 247 11.90 -1.33 23.93
CA PRO A 247 12.86 -0.42 23.30
C PRO A 247 12.36 0.25 22.01
N MET A 248 11.49 -0.42 21.24
CA MET A 248 10.89 0.16 20.04
C MET A 248 9.85 1.21 20.41
N ARG A 249 8.98 0.91 21.38
CA ARG A 249 7.97 1.86 21.88
C ARG A 249 8.60 3.10 22.51
N SER A 250 9.62 2.93 23.36
CA SER A 250 10.33 4.06 23.98
C SER A 250 11.08 4.91 22.94
N ARG A 251 11.65 4.29 21.91
CA ARG A 251 12.28 5.03 20.81
C ARG A 251 11.25 5.81 20.01
N MET A 252 10.16 5.17 19.59
CA MET A 252 9.08 5.81 18.86
C MET A 252 8.54 7.00 19.66
N SER A 253 8.29 6.83 20.96
CA SER A 253 7.73 7.91 21.77
C SER A 253 8.68 9.09 21.92
N ALA A 254 9.97 8.81 22.14
CA ALA A 254 11.00 9.85 22.24
C ALA A 254 11.21 10.61 20.93
N LEU A 255 11.06 9.95 19.77
CA LEU A 255 11.32 10.55 18.46
C LEU A 255 10.12 11.30 17.87
N PHE A 256 8.90 10.79 18.07
CA PHE A 256 7.76 11.20 17.25
C PHE A 256 6.57 11.73 18.06
N THR A 257 6.50 11.45 19.36
CA THR A 257 5.31 11.77 20.17
C THR A 257 5.66 12.45 21.48
N ASN A 258 6.79 13.17 21.51
CA ASN A 258 7.25 14.00 22.64
C ASN A 258 7.30 13.23 23.98
N GLY A 259 7.72 11.97 23.93
CA GLY A 259 7.84 11.08 25.09
C GLY A 259 6.52 10.42 25.52
N THR A 260 5.39 10.81 24.94
CA THR A 260 4.07 10.26 25.28
C THR A 260 3.80 8.99 24.48
N THR A 261 3.26 7.95 25.12
CA THR A 261 2.90 6.72 24.41
C THR A 261 1.65 6.96 23.56
N ARG A 262 1.82 7.08 22.24
CA ARG A 262 0.72 7.31 21.28
C ARG A 262 0.87 6.40 20.06
N LEU A 263 -0.27 6.03 19.49
CA LEU A 263 -0.35 5.43 18.17
C LEU A 263 -0.18 6.53 17.11
N ILE A 264 0.14 6.15 15.88
CA ILE A 264 0.21 7.07 14.76
C ILE A 264 -0.76 6.59 13.70
N GLY A 265 -1.52 7.54 13.14
CA GLY A 265 -2.45 7.27 12.06
C GLY A 265 -2.17 8.13 10.82
N GLY A 266 -2.74 7.70 9.69
CA GLY A 266 -2.69 8.43 8.42
C GLY A 266 -2.88 7.50 7.22
N SER A 267 -2.99 8.10 6.03
CA SER A 267 -3.21 7.34 4.80
C SER A 267 -2.09 6.34 4.56
N ALA A 268 -2.45 5.06 4.54
CA ALA A 268 -1.57 3.94 4.24
C ALA A 268 -1.70 3.50 2.76
N ASP A 269 -2.26 4.35 1.91
CA ASP A 269 -2.51 4.05 0.50
C ASP A 269 -1.23 4.02 -0.32
N THR A 270 -0.18 4.76 0.08
CA THR A 270 1.13 4.65 -0.57
C THR A 270 2.22 4.53 0.46
N LEU A 271 2.95 3.42 0.42
CA LEU A 271 4.02 3.12 1.35
C LEU A 271 5.20 2.47 0.62
N TYR A 272 6.39 3.00 0.82
CA TYR A 272 7.61 2.30 0.44
C TYR A 272 8.36 1.78 1.67
N ILE A 273 8.71 0.51 1.64
CA ILE A 273 9.47 -0.19 2.69
C ILE A 273 10.83 -0.58 2.11
N PRO A 274 11.94 -0.04 2.61
CA PRO A 274 13.26 -0.53 2.25
C PRO A 274 13.42 -1.99 2.65
N GLY A 275 13.98 -2.80 1.76
CA GLY A 275 14.02 -4.25 1.95
C GLY A 275 14.80 -4.70 3.18
N ARG A 276 15.74 -3.90 3.67
CA ARG A 276 16.46 -4.11 4.94
C ARG A 276 15.55 -4.04 6.18
N TYR A 277 14.41 -3.36 6.08
CA TYR A 277 13.43 -3.25 7.18
C TYR A 277 12.28 -4.25 7.05
N ARG A 278 12.16 -4.96 5.92
CA ARG A 278 11.03 -5.86 5.64
C ARG A 278 10.71 -6.82 6.78
N GLU A 279 11.72 -7.50 7.31
CA GLU A 279 11.54 -8.52 8.35
C GLU A 279 10.97 -7.92 9.64
N VAL A 280 11.70 -6.97 10.23
CA VAL A 280 11.27 -6.30 11.47
C VAL A 280 9.94 -5.56 11.29
N PHE A 281 9.68 -5.00 10.10
CA PHE A 281 8.41 -4.35 9.78
C PHE A 281 7.26 -5.37 9.70
N ALA A 282 7.43 -6.47 8.97
CA ALA A 282 6.41 -7.51 8.85
C ALA A 282 6.11 -8.15 10.21
N GLU A 283 7.11 -8.46 11.02
CA GLU A 283 6.93 -8.97 12.39
C GLU A 283 6.15 -7.98 13.27
N THR A 284 6.50 -6.70 13.21
CA THR A 284 5.80 -5.64 13.95
C THR A 284 4.36 -5.50 13.47
N LEU A 285 4.14 -5.50 12.16
CA LEU A 285 2.82 -5.40 11.54
C LEU A 285 1.94 -6.62 11.87
N GLY A 286 2.53 -7.80 12.00
CA GLY A 286 1.86 -9.04 12.39
C GLY A 286 1.21 -8.95 13.79
N LEU A 287 1.81 -8.22 14.73
CA LEU A 287 1.22 -7.99 16.05
C LEU A 287 -0.16 -7.32 15.97
N PHE A 288 -0.32 -6.38 15.03
CA PHE A 288 -1.58 -5.68 14.80
C PHE A 288 -2.58 -6.53 14.02
N LEU A 289 -2.10 -7.46 13.20
CA LEU A 289 -2.95 -8.35 12.41
C LEU A 289 -3.68 -9.38 13.29
N GLU A 290 -3.08 -9.72 14.43
CA GLU A 290 -3.72 -10.54 15.47
C GLU A 290 -4.86 -9.83 16.21
N THR A 291 -5.16 -8.57 15.84
CA THR A 291 -6.32 -7.82 16.33
C THR A 291 -7.14 -7.30 15.15
N ASP A 292 -8.26 -6.61 15.43
CA ASP A 292 -9.04 -5.94 14.39
C ASP A 292 -8.50 -4.54 14.04
N CYS A 293 -7.21 -4.27 14.31
CA CYS A 293 -6.62 -2.97 14.06
C CYS A 293 -6.67 -2.59 12.57
N PHE A 294 -7.15 -1.38 12.30
CA PHE A 294 -7.25 -0.86 10.94
C PHE A 294 -5.88 -0.49 10.35
N LEU A 295 -5.72 -0.70 9.04
CA LEU A 295 -4.46 -0.47 8.30
C LEU A 295 -3.88 0.94 8.54
N GLU A 296 -4.72 1.97 8.43
CA GLU A 296 -4.31 3.38 8.59
C GLU A 296 -3.86 3.74 10.01
N ILE A 297 -3.90 2.80 10.96
CA ILE A 297 -3.28 2.90 12.28
C ILE A 297 -2.12 1.91 12.40
N ALA A 298 -2.36 0.65 12.02
CA ALA A 298 -1.38 -0.43 12.13
C ALA A 298 -0.10 -0.12 11.35
N VAL A 299 -0.21 0.26 10.07
CA VAL A 299 0.93 0.53 9.19
C VAL A 299 1.71 1.75 9.63
N PRO A 300 1.09 2.93 9.83
CA PRO A 300 1.84 4.10 10.28
C PRO A 300 2.52 3.85 11.63
N THR A 301 1.82 3.21 12.58
CA THR A 301 2.43 2.85 13.86
C THR A 301 3.61 1.89 13.68
N ALA A 302 3.48 0.85 12.85
CA ALA A 302 4.56 -0.09 12.58
C ALA A 302 5.78 0.59 11.94
N VAL A 303 5.58 1.50 10.96
CA VAL A 303 6.66 2.29 10.34
C VAL A 303 7.44 3.05 11.42
N HIS A 304 6.75 3.76 12.30
CA HIS A 304 7.41 4.58 13.32
C HIS A 304 8.04 3.75 14.45
N LEU A 305 7.49 2.57 14.76
CA LEU A 305 8.10 1.61 15.68
C LEU A 305 9.44 1.10 15.15
N VAL A 306 9.54 0.79 13.85
CA VAL A 306 10.77 0.23 13.26
C VAL A 306 11.77 1.29 12.79
N THR A 307 11.32 2.53 12.57
CA THR A 307 12.18 3.62 12.13
C THR A 307 13.28 3.92 13.17
N LEU A 308 14.51 4.13 12.68
CA LEU A 308 15.68 4.43 13.49
C LEU A 308 16.06 5.91 13.39
N LYS A 309 16.67 6.43 14.48
CA LYS A 309 17.15 7.82 14.55
C LYS A 309 18.12 8.12 13.39
N GLY A 310 17.85 9.19 12.63
CA GLY A 310 18.70 9.65 11.52
C GLY A 310 18.55 8.88 10.20
N LYS A 311 17.66 7.88 10.11
CA LYS A 311 17.30 7.17 8.87
C LYS A 311 15.84 7.44 8.49
N GLY A 312 15.47 8.72 8.54
CA GLY A 312 14.10 9.24 8.62
C GLY A 312 13.13 8.76 7.55
N ILE A 313 11.87 9.16 7.71
CA ILE A 313 10.78 8.92 6.76
C ILE A 313 10.84 10.03 5.71
N GLN A 314 10.59 9.71 4.45
CA GLN A 314 10.36 10.70 3.40
C GLN A 314 8.86 10.89 3.18
N PHE A 315 8.44 12.16 3.13
CA PHE A 315 7.05 12.54 2.98
C PHE A 315 6.57 12.22 1.57
N VAL A 316 5.60 11.31 1.46
CA VAL A 316 4.86 11.05 0.22
C VAL A 316 3.61 11.91 0.23
N ASP A 317 3.50 12.79 -0.76
CA ASP A 317 2.33 13.60 -0.97
C ASP A 317 1.27 12.78 -1.71
N HIS A 318 0.16 12.51 -1.01
CA HIS A 318 -0.89 11.58 -1.44
C HIS A 318 -2.25 12.27 -1.35
N TRP A 319 -3.03 12.20 -2.43
CA TRP A 319 -4.29 12.92 -2.57
C TRP A 319 -5.44 12.02 -2.97
N TRP A 320 -6.66 12.37 -2.56
CA TRP A 320 -7.87 11.66 -2.97
C TRP A 320 -8.65 12.44 -4.02
N ILE A 321 -9.09 11.77 -5.09
CA ILE A 321 -10.00 12.33 -6.08
C ILE A 321 -11.43 12.08 -5.60
N TRP A 322 -12.04 13.10 -4.99
CA TRP A 322 -13.42 13.00 -4.48
C TRP A 322 -14.50 13.20 -5.54
N TYR A 323 -14.17 13.90 -6.63
CA TYR A 323 -15.13 14.29 -7.65
C TYR A 323 -14.58 14.01 -9.04
N PRO A 324 -15.43 13.61 -10.00
CA PRO A 324 -15.02 13.36 -11.36
C PRO A 324 -14.45 14.64 -12.02
N PRO A 325 -13.57 14.49 -13.02
CA PRO A 325 -13.19 13.23 -13.64
C PRO A 325 -12.14 12.44 -12.83
N PHE A 326 -12.30 11.13 -12.71
CA PHE A 326 -11.38 10.25 -11.97
C PHE A 326 -10.18 9.81 -12.83
N ASN A 327 -9.63 10.68 -13.68
CA ASN A 327 -8.65 10.29 -14.70
C ASN A 327 -7.56 11.34 -14.89
N ALA A 328 -6.69 11.14 -15.89
CA ALA A 328 -5.53 11.99 -16.17
C ALA A 328 -5.89 13.47 -16.41
N THR A 329 -7.12 13.77 -16.80
CA THR A 329 -7.60 15.16 -16.97
C THR A 329 -7.60 15.91 -15.64
N PHE A 330 -8.17 15.31 -14.59
CA PHE A 330 -8.18 15.92 -13.25
C PHE A 330 -6.77 16.12 -12.74
N VAL A 331 -5.91 15.12 -12.93
CA VAL A 331 -4.52 15.18 -12.48
C VAL A 331 -3.78 16.34 -13.13
N ARG A 332 -3.90 16.51 -14.46
CA ARG A 332 -3.32 17.67 -15.17
C ARG A 332 -3.84 19.02 -14.66
N GLN A 333 -5.16 19.13 -14.43
CA GLN A 333 -5.76 20.35 -13.91
C GLN A 333 -5.18 20.71 -12.54
N LYS A 334 -5.10 19.74 -11.63
CA LYS A 334 -4.52 19.96 -10.29
C LYS A 334 -3.03 20.26 -10.33
N TRP A 335 -2.28 19.61 -11.19
CA TRP A 335 -0.86 19.93 -11.38
C TRP A 335 -0.67 21.34 -11.97
N ALA A 336 -1.53 21.79 -12.87
CA ALA A 336 -1.50 23.16 -13.40
C ALA A 336 -1.86 24.23 -12.33
N GLU A 337 -2.69 23.87 -11.33
CA GLU A 337 -3.02 24.71 -10.18
C GLU A 337 -1.92 24.71 -9.08
N GLY A 338 -0.84 23.95 -9.26
CA GLY A 338 0.24 23.82 -8.29
C GLY A 338 -0.07 22.83 -7.16
N TYR A 339 -0.85 21.79 -7.45
CA TYR A 339 -1.10 20.64 -6.58
C TYR A 339 -0.46 19.38 -7.18
N GLU A 340 0.80 19.49 -7.60
CA GLU A 340 1.54 18.36 -8.14
C GLU A 340 2.06 17.46 -7.01
N VAL A 341 1.51 16.26 -6.96
CA VAL A 341 1.64 15.29 -5.85
C VAL A 341 2.30 14.00 -6.34
N ASP A 342 2.77 13.18 -5.41
CA ASP A 342 3.48 11.93 -5.72
C ASP A 342 2.51 10.82 -6.09
N THR A 343 1.32 10.81 -5.48
CA THR A 343 0.28 9.82 -5.74
C THR A 343 -1.13 10.38 -5.62
N MET A 344 -2.10 9.79 -6.34
CA MET A 344 -3.52 10.11 -6.20
C MET A 344 -4.36 8.84 -6.09
N HIS A 345 -5.23 8.73 -5.09
CA HIS A 345 -6.23 7.68 -4.90
C HIS A 345 -7.52 7.97 -5.67
N THR A 346 -8.34 6.92 -5.87
CA THR A 346 -9.59 6.99 -6.66
C THR A 346 -9.35 7.36 -8.12
N PHE A 347 -8.21 6.96 -8.67
CA PHE A 347 -7.92 7.06 -10.09
C PHE A 347 -8.48 5.86 -10.84
N HIS A 348 -9.22 6.10 -11.90
CA HIS A 348 -9.88 5.08 -12.70
C HIS A 348 -9.27 4.98 -14.11
N TRP A 349 -9.01 3.73 -14.52
CA TRP A 349 -8.43 3.38 -15.82
C TRP A 349 -9.48 3.20 -16.92
N GLY A 350 -10.75 3.09 -16.52
CA GLY A 350 -11.91 3.00 -17.38
C GLY A 350 -12.98 4.02 -17.00
N ASP A 351 -14.16 3.85 -17.59
CA ASP A 351 -15.35 4.63 -17.24
C ASP A 351 -16.54 3.68 -17.15
N ALA A 352 -17.52 4.06 -16.31
CA ALA A 352 -18.83 3.43 -16.33
C ALA A 352 -19.56 3.80 -17.63
N ASP A 353 -20.15 2.81 -18.29
CA ASP A 353 -21.06 3.05 -19.42
C ASP A 353 -22.46 3.45 -18.94
N ALA A 354 -23.40 3.57 -19.88
CA ALA A 354 -24.77 4.00 -19.61
C ALA A 354 -25.53 3.04 -18.67
N ASP A 355 -25.10 1.77 -18.61
CA ASP A 355 -25.69 0.73 -17.75
C ASP A 355 -24.97 0.64 -16.39
N GLY A 356 -23.96 1.49 -16.17
CA GLY A 356 -23.13 1.48 -14.96
C GLY A 356 -22.05 0.42 -14.98
N GLU A 357 -21.85 -0.30 -16.09
CA GLU A 357 -20.77 -1.28 -16.22
C GLU A 357 -19.44 -0.58 -16.47
N TRP A 358 -18.42 -0.95 -15.71
CA TRP A 358 -17.08 -0.40 -15.87
C TRP A 358 -16.36 -1.04 -17.05
N ARG A 359 -15.95 -0.21 -18.01
CA ARG A 359 -15.17 -0.63 -19.18
C ARG A 359 -13.86 0.14 -19.26
N GLY A 360 -12.76 -0.56 -19.48
CA GLY A 360 -11.46 0.07 -19.68
C GLY A 360 -11.45 0.93 -20.93
N ARG A 361 -10.88 2.13 -20.86
CA ARG A 361 -10.58 2.98 -22.03
C ARG A 361 -9.09 2.94 -22.39
N PRO A 362 -8.68 2.25 -23.48
CA PRO A 362 -7.26 2.15 -23.86
C PRO A 362 -6.56 3.50 -24.05
N GLN A 363 -7.31 4.55 -24.40
CA GLN A 363 -6.79 5.91 -24.53
C GLN A 363 -6.17 6.43 -23.23
N HIS A 364 -6.68 6.00 -22.06
CA HIS A 364 -6.12 6.39 -20.76
C HIS A 364 -4.69 5.89 -20.55
N ILE A 365 -4.30 4.75 -21.16
CA ILE A 365 -2.93 4.24 -21.11
C ILE A 365 -1.96 5.24 -21.77
N TYR A 366 -2.32 5.71 -22.98
CA TYR A 366 -1.52 6.70 -23.69
C TYR A 366 -1.47 8.02 -22.95
N ASP A 367 -2.63 8.50 -22.48
CA ASP A 367 -2.72 9.76 -21.74
C ASP A 367 -1.88 9.75 -20.46
N LEU A 368 -1.82 8.62 -19.76
CA LEU A 368 -0.98 8.46 -18.58
C LEU A 368 0.51 8.43 -18.90
N ARG A 369 0.91 7.73 -19.96
CA ARG A 369 2.32 7.77 -20.39
C ARG A 369 2.75 9.19 -20.76
N MET A 370 1.88 9.94 -21.43
CA MET A 370 2.12 11.37 -21.68
C MET A 370 2.17 12.18 -20.39
N LEU A 371 1.27 11.90 -19.44
CA LEU A 371 1.28 12.55 -18.12
C LEU A 371 2.59 12.30 -17.35
N MET A 372 3.13 11.08 -17.37
CA MET A 372 4.43 10.77 -16.76
C MET A 372 5.56 11.54 -17.42
N LYS A 373 5.54 11.64 -18.76
CA LYS A 373 6.52 12.46 -19.49
C LYS A 373 6.42 13.94 -19.12
N GLU A 374 5.21 14.49 -19.05
CA GLU A 374 4.96 15.88 -18.63
C GLU A 374 5.48 16.14 -17.20
N SER A 375 5.26 15.22 -16.26
CA SER A 375 5.80 15.36 -14.90
C SER A 375 7.32 15.27 -14.89
N ALA A 376 7.92 14.33 -15.64
CA ALA A 376 9.37 14.24 -15.74
C ALA A 376 10.00 15.54 -16.29
N GLU A 377 9.39 16.15 -17.32
CA GLU A 377 9.81 17.44 -17.85
C GLU A 377 9.75 18.55 -16.79
N ARG A 378 8.67 18.60 -15.99
CA ARG A 378 8.53 19.55 -14.87
C ARG A 378 9.59 19.37 -13.80
N GLN A 379 9.95 18.13 -13.50
CA GLN A 379 10.97 17.80 -12.49
C GLN A 379 12.42 17.84 -13.05
N GLY A 380 12.61 18.15 -14.33
CA GLY A 380 13.93 18.14 -14.98
C GLY A 380 14.57 16.74 -15.06
N ILE A 381 13.76 15.69 -15.04
CA ILE A 381 14.20 14.30 -15.10
C ILE A 381 14.29 13.86 -16.57
N ALA A 382 15.42 13.26 -16.95
CA ALA A 382 15.57 12.66 -18.27
C ALA A 382 14.61 11.47 -18.41
N TRP A 383 13.54 11.65 -19.20
CA TRP A 383 12.51 10.63 -19.39
C TRP A 383 12.72 9.85 -20.69
N PRO A 384 12.61 8.51 -20.66
CA PRO A 384 12.83 7.66 -21.83
C PRO A 384 11.75 7.73 -22.91
#